data_AF-A0A927QSV6-F1
#
_entry.id   AF-A0A927QSV6-F1
#
_cell.length_a   1.000
_cell.length_b   1.000
_cell.length_c   1.000
_cell.angle_alpha   90.00
_cell.angle_beta   90.00
_cell.angle_gamma   90.00
#
_symmetry.space_group_name_H-M   'P 1'
#
loop_
_entity.id
_entity.type
_entity.pdbx_description
1 polymer ?
#
loop_
_entity_poly.entity_id
_entity_poly.type
_entity_poly.pdbx_seq_one_letter_code
_entity_poly.pdbx_strand_id
1 'polypeptide(L)'
;MRGELTEGELLPSIRALANDLRVSVLTTRRVYDELEAEGFITTKAGKGSYVAQGNLELLRESKRRMVEEKLTEAWNAARSLGISKSELYQMMDLLFEEGDSES
;
A
#
# COMPACT_ATOMS: atom_id res chain seq x y z
N MET A 1 12.41 -11.62 1.16
CA MET A 1 11.17 -12.36 0.83
C MET A 1 10.12 -11.32 0.47
N ARG A 2 9.78 -11.17 -0.81
CA ARG A 2 8.86 -10.11 -1.27
C ARG A 2 7.43 -10.62 -1.19
N GLY A 3 6.57 -9.88 -0.49
CA GLY A 3 5.56 -9.13 -1.24
C GLY A 3 4.10 -9.37 -0.93
N GLU A 4 3.68 -10.52 -0.39
CA GLU A 4 2.24 -10.79 -0.24
C GLU A 4 1.96 -11.56 1.05
N LEU A 5 1.88 -10.83 2.16
CA LEU A 5 1.37 -11.39 3.41
C LEU A 5 -0.12 -11.70 3.24
N THR A 6 -0.48 -12.95 3.48
CA THR A 6 -1.83 -13.46 3.35
C THR A 6 -2.64 -13.23 4.63
N GLU A 7 -3.96 -13.12 4.49
CA GLU A 7 -4.86 -12.91 5.63
C GLU A 7 -4.72 -14.04 6.65
N GLY A 8 -4.59 -13.70 7.93
CA GLY A 8 -4.38 -14.70 8.99
C GLY A 8 -2.99 -15.32 9.02
N GLU A 9 -2.05 -14.86 8.17
CA GLU A 9 -0.66 -15.28 8.23
C GLU A 9 0.01 -14.80 9.52
N LEU A 10 0.82 -15.68 10.10
CA LEU A 10 1.60 -15.37 11.29
C LEU A 10 2.77 -14.46 10.90
N LEU A 11 2.79 -13.26 11.47
CA LEU A 11 3.91 -12.34 11.30
C LEU A 11 5.14 -12.84 12.06
N PRO A 12 6.35 -12.56 11.53
CA PRO A 12 7.58 -12.83 12.27
C PRO A 12 7.57 -12.09 13.61
N SER A 13 8.21 -12.67 14.62
CA SER A 13 8.36 -11.95 15.89
C SER A 13 9.12 -10.63 15.67
N ILE A 14 8.82 -9.62 16.49
CA ILE A 14 9.53 -8.32 16.48
C ILE A 14 11.05 -8.51 16.47
N ARG A 15 11.57 -9.48 17.24
CA ARG A 15 13.01 -9.78 17.30
C ARG A 15 13.54 -10.42 16.02
N ALA A 16 12.77 -11.33 15.41
CA ALA A 16 13.14 -11.95 14.14
C ALA A 16 13.18 -10.91 13.01
N LEU A 17 12.17 -10.03 12.94
CA LEU A 17 12.12 -8.99 11.92
C LEU A 17 13.19 -7.91 12.12
N ALA A 18 13.46 -7.50 13.37
CA ALA A 18 14.55 -6.57 13.67
C ALA A 18 15.92 -7.10 13.23
N ASN A 19 16.16 -8.40 13.46
CA ASN A 19 17.40 -9.06 13.03
C ASN A 19 17.50 -9.16 11.51
N ASP A 20 16.41 -9.52 10.82
CA ASP A 20 16.39 -9.67 9.36
C ASP A 20 16.63 -8.32 8.64
N LEU A 21 15.99 -7.26 9.14
CA LEU A 21 16.13 -5.91 8.59
C LEU A 21 17.34 -5.13 9.13
N ARG A 22 18.09 -5.70 10.09
CA ARG A 22 19.20 -5.05 10.82
C ARG A 22 18.82 -3.69 11.44
N VAL A 23 17.58 -3.57 11.92
CA VAL A 23 17.05 -2.36 12.59
C VAL A 23 16.89 -2.60 14.09
N SER A 24 16.71 -1.52 14.87
CA SER A 24 16.52 -1.66 16.32
C SER A 24 15.19 -2.32 16.66
N VAL A 25 15.19 -3.20 17.68
CA VAL A 25 13.97 -3.85 18.21
C VAL A 25 12.92 -2.83 18.65
N LEU A 26 13.35 -1.67 19.16
CA LEU A 26 12.45 -0.58 19.56
C LEU A 26 11.71 0.01 18.35
N THR A 27 12.41 0.19 17.24
CA THR A 27 11.82 0.68 15.99
C THR A 27 10.82 -0.33 15.43
N THR A 28 11.19 -1.61 15.37
CA THR A 28 10.30 -2.67 14.89
C THR A 28 9.07 -2.84 15.79
N ARG A 29 9.24 -2.66 17.11
CA ARG A 29 8.13 -2.70 18.05
C ARG A 29 7.14 -1.57 17.82
N ARG A 30 7.61 -0.33 17.64
CA ARG A 30 6.72 0.80 17.33
C ARG A 30 5.90 0.57 16.07
N VAL A 31 6.52 0.04 15.02
CA VAL A 31 5.80 -0.31 13.79
C VAL A 31 4.73 -1.38 14.05
N TYR A 32 4.99 -2.39 14.89
CA TYR A 32 3.99 -3.40 15.23
C TYR A 32 2.85 -2.80 16.09
N ASP A 33 3.18 -1.96 17.06
CA ASP A 33 2.21 -1.29 17.92
C ASP A 33 1.32 -0.33 17.08
N GLU A 34 1.90 0.37 16.10
CA GLU A 34 1.18 1.23 15.14
C GLU A 34 0.27 0.41 14.22
N LEU A 35 0.78 -0.68 13.65
CA LEU A 35 -0.01 -1.58 12.81
C LEU A 35 -1.16 -2.25 13.59
N GLU A 36 -0.97 -2.54 14.88
CA GLU A 36 -2.03 -3.09 15.74
C GLU A 36 -3.06 -2.03 16.09
N ALA A 37 -2.62 -0.80 16.42
CA ALA A 37 -3.49 0.34 16.70
C ALA A 37 -4.33 0.74 15.47
N GLU A 38 -3.74 0.64 14.28
CA GLU A 38 -4.42 0.87 13.00
C GLU A 38 -5.29 -0.34 12.59
N GLY A 39 -5.20 -1.47 13.29
CA GLY A 39 -6.00 -2.67 13.01
C GLY A 39 -5.54 -3.46 11.79
N PHE A 40 -4.32 -3.25 11.31
CA PHE A 40 -3.67 -4.07 10.27
C PHE A 40 -3.22 -5.44 10.79
N ILE A 41 -2.90 -5.52 12.08
CA ILE A 41 -2.47 -6.76 12.73
C ILE A 41 -3.26 -6.98 14.02
N THR A 42 -3.39 -8.24 14.43
CA THR A 42 -3.96 -8.62 15.72
C THR A 42 -2.99 -9.51 16.48
N THR A 43 -2.64 -9.13 17.71
CA THR A 43 -1.78 -9.95 18.56
C THR A 43 -2.61 -10.83 19.48
N LYS A 44 -2.42 -12.14 19.38
CA LYS A 44 -2.95 -13.09 20.36
C LYS A 44 -1.87 -13.37 21.40
N ALA A 45 -2.14 -13.04 22.66
CA ALA A 45 -1.23 -13.28 23.77
C ALA A 45 -0.75 -14.75 23.78
N GLY A 46 0.56 -14.95 23.68
CA GLY A 46 1.20 -16.27 23.65
C GLY A 46 1.16 -17.02 22.30
N LYS A 47 0.52 -16.47 21.26
CA LYS A 47 0.42 -17.11 19.92
C LYS A 47 1.04 -16.29 18.79
N GLY A 48 1.36 -15.01 19.01
CA GLY A 48 2.00 -14.13 18.03
C GLY A 48 1.02 -13.15 17.38
N SER A 49 1.50 -12.40 16.40
CA SER A 49 0.74 -11.37 15.68
C SER A 49 0.32 -11.87 14.29
N TYR A 50 -0.89 -11.55 13.85
CA TYR A 50 -1.47 -12.02 12.60
C TYR A 50 -2.00 -10.87 11.77
N VAL A 51 -2.00 -10.99 10.45
CA VAL A 51 -2.60 -9.98 9.54
C VAL A 51 -4.12 -9.97 9.70
N ALA A 52 -4.70 -8.80 9.95
CA ALA A 52 -6.13 -8.60 10.14
C ALA A 52 -6.87 -8.42 8.80
N GLN A 53 -8.01 -9.09 8.66
CA GLN A 53 -8.80 -9.15 7.44
C GLN A 53 -9.50 -7.82 7.10
N GLY A 54 -10.09 -7.15 8.10
CA GLY A 54 -10.97 -6.00 7.87
C GLY A 54 -10.27 -4.72 7.39
N ASN A 55 -9.01 -4.50 7.75
CA ASN A 55 -8.33 -3.25 7.42
C ASN A 55 -7.61 -3.29 6.05
N LEU A 56 -7.33 -4.48 5.52
CA LEU A 56 -6.72 -4.62 4.20
C LEU A 56 -7.69 -4.21 3.08
N GLU A 57 -8.98 -4.53 3.25
CA GLU A 57 -10.06 -4.06 2.36
C GLU A 57 -10.22 -2.54 2.43
N LEU A 58 -10.27 -1.96 3.63
CA LEU A 58 -10.33 -0.52 3.84
C LEU A 58 -9.12 0.22 3.25
N LEU A 59 -7.91 -0.34 3.38
CA LEU A 59 -6.71 0.21 2.76
C LEU A 59 -6.77 0.13 1.23
N ARG A 60 -7.25 -0.98 0.66
CA ARG A 60 -7.46 -1.11 -0.79
C ARG A 60 -8.47 -0.10 -1.29
N GLU A 61 -9.57 0.10 -0.57
CA GLU A 61 -10.60 1.09 -0.88
C GLU A 61 -10.04 2.52 -0.80
N SER A 62 -9.30 2.84 0.26
CA SER A 62 -8.62 4.13 0.43
C SER A 62 -7.62 4.42 -0.71
N LYS A 63 -6.81 3.43 -1.08
CA LYS A 63 -5.88 3.54 -2.22
C LYS A 63 -6.62 3.72 -3.54
N ARG A 64 -7.71 2.98 -3.78
CA ARG A 64 -8.55 3.14 -4.97
C ARG A 64 -9.12 4.56 -5.05
N ARG A 65 -9.66 5.07 -3.94
CA ARG A 65 -10.19 6.42 -3.84
C ARG A 65 -9.14 7.49 -4.13
N MET A 66 -7.91 7.31 -3.63
CA MET A 66 -6.79 8.21 -3.94
C MET A 66 -6.50 8.25 -5.45
N VAL A 67 -6.51 7.09 -6.13
CA VAL A 67 -6.32 7.04 -7.60
C VAL A 67 -7.47 7.75 -8.32
N GLU A 68 -8.72 7.52 -7.90
CA GLU A 68 -9.90 8.20 -8.48
C GLU A 68 -9.84 9.72 -8.33
N GLU A 69 -9.40 10.21 -7.17
CA GLU A 69 -9.21 11.64 -6.92
C GLU A 69 -8.14 12.23 -7.86
N LYS A 70 -7.02 11.53 -8.03
CA LYS A 70 -5.94 11.97 -8.94
C LYS A 70 -6.37 11.97 -10.41
N LEU A 71 -7.12 10.96 -10.84
CA LEU A 71 -7.68 10.92 -12.19
C LEU A 71 -8.69 12.06 -12.41
N THR A 72 -9.47 12.39 -11.39
CA THR A 72 -10.42 13.51 -11.43
C THR A 72 -9.69 14.85 -11.53
N GLU A 73 -8.64 15.06 -10.75
CA GLU A 73 -7.77 16.24 -10.84
C GLU A 73 -7.15 16.38 -12.24
N ALA A 74 -6.58 15.29 -12.77
CA ALA A 74 -5.98 15.24 -14.09
C ALA A 74 -6.99 15.57 -15.20
N TRP A 75 -8.19 14.99 -15.14
CA TRP A 75 -9.27 15.30 -16.09
C TRP A 75 -9.70 16.77 -16.03
N ASN A 76 -9.83 17.35 -14.83
CA ASN A 76 -10.21 18.75 -14.69
C ASN A 76 -9.14 19.70 -15.24
N ALA A 77 -7.86 19.39 -15.03
CA ALA A 77 -6.74 20.13 -15.60
C ALA A 77 -6.67 19.98 -17.13
N ALA A 78 -6.90 18.78 -17.66
CA ALA A 78 -6.97 18.55 -19.10
C ALA A 78 -8.10 19.38 -19.74
N ARG A 79 -9.28 19.37 -19.12
CA ARG A 79 -10.45 20.12 -19.62
C ARG A 79 -10.22 21.63 -19.61
N SER A 80 -9.53 22.18 -18.61
CA SER A 80 -9.24 23.62 -18.54
C SER A 80 -8.26 24.09 -19.62
N LEU A 81 -7.43 23.17 -20.13
CA LEU A 81 -6.50 23.38 -21.23
C LEU A 81 -7.09 23.06 -22.60
N GLY A 82 -8.35 22.63 -22.67
CA GLY A 82 -9.00 22.22 -23.92
C GLY A 82 -8.58 20.85 -24.43
N ILE A 83 -7.89 20.06 -23.61
CA ILE A 83 -7.48 18.68 -23.95
C ILE A 83 -8.72 17.79 -23.93
N SER A 84 -8.97 17.13 -25.06
CA SER A 84 -10.08 16.19 -25.20
C SER A 84 -9.82 14.89 -24.43
N LYS A 85 -10.90 14.14 -24.16
CA LYS A 85 -10.80 12.81 -23.55
C LYS A 85 -9.87 11.87 -24.33
N SER A 86 -9.92 11.92 -25.66
CA SER A 86 -9.07 11.11 -26.54
C SER A 86 -7.59 11.49 -26.48
N GLU A 87 -7.27 12.76 -26.30
CA GLU A 87 -5.89 13.21 -26.14
C GLU A 87 -5.36 12.84 -24.76
N LEU A 88 -6.18 12.96 -23.70
CA LEU A 88 -5.78 12.51 -22.37
C LEU A 88 -5.48 11.01 -22.32
N TYR A 89 -6.26 10.17 -23.02
CA TYR A 89 -5.96 8.75 -23.12
C TYR A 89 -4.65 8.47 -23.87
N GLN A 90 -4.40 9.15 -24.99
CA GLN A 90 -3.11 9.03 -25.71
C GLN A 90 -1.92 9.44 -24.84
N MET A 91 -2.08 10.49 -24.02
CA MET A 91 -1.07 10.90 -23.05
C MET A 91 -0.83 9.82 -21.98
N MET A 92 -1.87 9.13 -21.52
CA MET A 92 -1.74 8.00 -20.59
C MET A 92 -1.04 6.81 -21.25
N ASP A 93 -1.39 6.48 -22.50
CA ASP A 93 -0.78 5.37 -23.24
C ASP A 93 0.73 5.55 -23.39
N LEU A 94 1.18 6.77 -23.74
CA LEU A 94 2.61 7.11 -23.79
C LEU A 94 3.31 6.96 -22.43
N LEU A 95 2.62 7.32 -21.34
CA LEU A 95 3.13 7.22 -19.97
C LEU A 95 3.32 5.76 -19.53
N PHE A 96 2.47 4.85 -20.02
CA PHE A 96 2.60 3.42 -19.76
C PHE A 96 3.72 2.78 -20.59
N GLU A 97 3.94 3.22 -21.82
CA GLU A 97 5.05 2.74 -22.66
C GLU A 97 6.44 3.13 -22.11
N GLU A 98 6.57 4.30 -21.48
CA GLU A 98 7.82 4.69 -20.79
C GLU A 98 8.07 3.86 -19.51
N GLY A 99 7.02 3.47 -18.78
CA GLY A 99 7.14 2.67 -17.55
C GLY A 99 7.49 1.20 -17.77
N ASP A 100 7.07 0.61 -18.90
CA ASP A 100 7.40 -0.77 -19.28
C ASP A 100 8.84 -0.91 -19.81
N SER A 101 9.49 0.21 -20.16
CA SER A 101 10.86 0.23 -20.69
C SER A 101 11.95 0.16 -19.60
N GLU A 102 11.59 0.27 -18.32
CA GLU A 102 12.52 0.18 -17.17
C GLU A 102 12.39 -1.14 -16.35
N SER A 103 11.71 -2.17 -16.88
CA SER A 103 11.59 -3.50 -16.24
C SER A 103 12.49 -4.56 -16.85
#